data_AF-A0A0C9SR90-F1
#
_entry.id   AF-A0A0C9SR90-F1
#
_cell.length_a   1.000
_cell.length_b   1.000
_cell.length_c   1.000
_cell.angle_alpha   90.00
_cell.angle_beta   90.00
_cell.angle_gamma   90.00
#
_symmetry.space_group_name_H-M   'P 1'
#
loop_
_entity.id
_entity.type
_entity.pdbx_description
1 polymer ?
#
loop_
_entity_poly.entity_id
_entity_poly.type
_entity_poly.pdbx_seq_one_letter_code
_entity_poly.pdbx_strand_id
1 'polypeptide(L)'
;FGHVGDGTLKTMISKGMVEGLDVSGKGGQGQCEDCIFGKQARRPFDEVVEPETEVLEWVHIDLWGPSQVMSKSGKQYMMTISD
;
A
#
# COMPACT_ATOMS: atom_id res chain seq x y z
N PHE A 1 18.08 -9.87 -11.46
CA PHE A 1 18.51 -9.41 -10.14
C PHE A 1 17.29 -9.34 -9.22
N GLY A 2 17.29 -10.05 -8.09
CA GLY A 2 16.07 -10.34 -7.30
C GLY A 2 15.79 -9.41 -6.11
N HIS A 3 16.53 -8.31 -5.94
CA HIS A 3 16.34 -7.32 -4.86
C HIS A 3 16.06 -7.96 -3.48
N VAL A 4 16.74 -9.05 -3.14
CA VAL A 4 16.46 -9.85 -1.93
C VAL A 4 16.88 -9.05 -0.71
N GLY A 5 16.04 -9.02 0.34
CA GLY A 5 16.36 -8.30 1.56
C GLY A 5 17.52 -8.94 2.33
N ASP A 6 18.32 -8.13 3.00
CA ASP A 6 19.51 -8.58 3.73
C ASP A 6 19.24 -9.67 4.76
N GLY A 7 18.11 -9.59 5.49
CA GLY A 7 17.70 -10.62 6.44
C GLY A 7 17.48 -11.99 5.78
N THR A 8 16.86 -11.98 4.59
CA THR A 8 16.66 -13.18 3.78
C THR A 8 18.00 -13.71 3.24
N LEU A 9 18.87 -12.83 2.74
CA LEU A 9 20.21 -13.21 2.28
C LEU A 9 21.03 -13.89 3.39
N LYS A 10 21.06 -13.29 4.59
CA LYS A 10 21.73 -13.88 5.76
C LYS A 10 21.16 -15.24 6.14
N THR A 11 19.85 -15.40 6.06
CA THR A 11 19.17 -16.68 6.35
C THR A 11 19.52 -17.75 5.33
N MET A 12 19.59 -17.40 4.04
CA MET A 12 19.96 -18.33 2.97
C MET A 12 21.38 -18.85 3.15
N ILE A 13 22.33 -17.97 3.52
CA ILE A 13 23.72 -18.34 3.79
C ILE A 13 23.82 -19.21 5.04
N SER A 14 23.23 -18.78 6.16
CA SER A 14 23.35 -19.50 7.43
C SER A 14 22.72 -20.89 7.41
N LYS A 15 21.71 -21.10 6.57
CA LYS A 15 21.04 -22.38 6.38
C LYS A 15 21.58 -23.21 5.21
N GLY A 16 22.62 -22.75 4.52
CA GLY A 16 23.19 -23.45 3.36
C GLY A 16 22.18 -23.69 2.23
N MET A 17 21.21 -22.79 2.06
CA MET A 17 20.15 -22.93 1.05
C MET A 17 20.62 -22.62 -0.37
N VAL A 18 21.85 -22.12 -0.52
CA VAL A 18 22.46 -21.69 -1.77
C VAL A 18 23.94 -22.06 -1.77
N GLU A 19 24.43 -22.59 -2.89
CA GLU A 19 25.85 -22.89 -3.10
C GLU A 19 26.53 -21.75 -3.88
N GLY A 20 27.78 -21.44 -3.55
CA GLY A 20 28.58 -20.45 -4.29
C GLY A 20 28.23 -18.98 -4.03
N LEU A 21 27.34 -18.67 -3.09
CA LEU A 21 27.03 -17.29 -2.70
C LEU A 21 28.08 -16.74 -1.73
N ASP A 22 28.96 -15.86 -2.22
CA ASP A 22 29.87 -15.07 -1.41
C ASP A 22 29.39 -13.61 -1.35
N VAL A 23 29.11 -13.11 -0.15
CA VAL A 23 28.64 -11.73 0.04
C VAL A 23 29.83 -10.87 0.45
N SER A 24 30.38 -10.14 -0.53
CA SER A 24 31.44 -9.17 -0.29
C SER A 24 30.86 -7.82 0.18
N GLY A 25 31.44 -7.26 1.25
CA GLY A 25 31.09 -5.95 1.80
C GLY A 25 30.42 -5.98 3.18
N LYS A 26 30.37 -4.83 3.87
CA LYS A 26 29.61 -4.68 5.10
C LYS A 26 28.12 -4.68 4.75
N GLY A 27 27.44 -5.82 4.94
CA GLY A 27 26.00 -5.93 4.70
C GLY A 27 25.21 -4.83 5.41
N GLY A 28 24.20 -4.28 4.72
CA GLY A 28 23.22 -3.37 5.33
C GLY A 28 23.45 -1.87 5.20
N GLN A 29 24.13 -1.35 4.17
CA GLN A 29 24.32 0.11 4.02
C GLN A 29 23.89 0.71 2.67
N GLY A 30 23.39 -0.10 1.73
CA GLY A 30 22.85 0.43 0.47
C GLY A 30 21.35 0.72 0.59
N GLN A 31 20.97 2.00 0.51
CA GLN A 31 19.59 2.35 0.16
C GLN A 31 19.40 2.04 -1.33
N CYS A 32 18.85 0.87 -1.65
CA CYS A 32 18.46 0.55 -3.01
C CYS A 32 17.14 1.26 -3.32
N GLU A 33 17.17 2.21 -4.24
CA GLU A 33 16.03 3.01 -4.66
C GLU A 33 14.84 2.15 -5.11
N ASP A 34 15.08 1.15 -5.96
CA ASP A 34 14.04 0.21 -6.42
C ASP A 34 13.44 -0.62 -5.29
N CYS A 35 14.27 -1.06 -4.32
CA CYS A 35 13.78 -1.77 -3.13
C CYS A 35 12.90 -0.87 -2.28
N ILE A 36 13.26 0.41 -2.14
CA ILE A 36 12.51 1.38 -1.37
C ILE A 36 11.15 1.56 -2.03
N PHE A 37 11.09 1.92 -3.32
CA PHE A 37 9.83 2.12 -4.02
C PHE A 37 8.98 0.85 -4.14
N GLY A 38 9.62 -0.31 -4.35
CA GLY A 38 8.90 -1.57 -4.53
C GLY A 38 8.44 -2.26 -3.25
N LYS A 39 9.05 -1.95 -2.09
CA LYS A 39 8.74 -2.60 -0.80
C LYS A 39 8.32 -1.63 0.30
N GLN A 40 8.16 -0.35 0.00
CA GLN A 40 7.67 0.63 0.96
C GLN A 40 6.31 0.21 1.50
N ALA A 41 6.21 0.13 2.83
CA ALA A 41 4.92 -0.03 3.49
C ALA A 41 4.16 1.30 3.49
N ARG A 42 2.84 1.25 3.29
CA ARG A 42 1.96 2.40 3.53
C ARG A 42 2.05 2.77 5.02
N ARG A 43 2.20 4.06 5.32
CA ARG A 43 2.11 4.55 6.70
C ARG A 43 0.74 4.16 7.30
N PRO A 44 0.68 3.63 8.53
CA PRO A 44 -0.59 3.38 9.20
C PRO A 44 -1.44 4.64 9.29
N PHE A 45 -2.77 4.49 9.33
CA PHE A 45 -3.66 5.56 9.74
C PHE A 45 -3.62 5.65 11.27
N ASP A 46 -2.79 6.55 11.78
CA ASP A 46 -2.49 6.74 13.19
C ASP A 46 -3.15 8.00 13.78
N GLU A 47 -3.99 8.67 12.99
CA GLU A 47 -4.71 9.87 13.40
C GLU A 47 -5.89 9.51 14.32
N VAL A 48 -6.04 10.28 15.40
CA VAL A 48 -7.23 10.22 16.25
C VAL A 48 -8.32 11.02 15.56
N VAL A 49 -9.36 10.34 15.09
CA VAL A 49 -10.54 10.97 14.50
C VAL A 49 -11.58 11.17 15.59
N GLU A 50 -11.98 12.41 15.83
CA GLU A 50 -13.12 12.72 16.70
C GLU A 50 -14.42 12.54 15.92
N PRO A 51 -15.42 11.84 16.46
CA PRO A 51 -16.72 11.68 15.80
C PRO A 51 -17.53 12.98 15.85
N GLU A 52 -18.41 13.12 14.87
CA GLU A 52 -19.35 14.23 14.76
C GLU A 52 -20.36 14.19 15.92
N THR A 53 -20.67 15.38 16.44
CA THR A 53 -21.56 15.57 17.60
C THR A 53 -22.93 16.13 17.22
N GLU A 54 -23.02 16.77 16.05
CA GLU A 54 -24.25 17.41 15.56
C GLU A 54 -24.69 16.84 14.21
N VAL A 55 -26.01 16.84 13.97
CA VAL A 55 -26.58 16.42 12.69
C VAL A 55 -26.12 17.38 11.58
N LEU A 56 -25.68 16.81 10.45
CA LEU A 56 -25.11 17.56 9.31
C LEU A 56 -23.82 18.35 9.65
N GLU A 57 -23.11 18.00 10.73
CA GLU A 57 -21.82 18.60 11.04
C GLU A 57 -20.86 18.41 9.86
N TRP A 58 -20.75 17.18 9.35
CA TRP A 58 -20.08 16.83 8.11
C TRP A 58 -21.05 16.16 7.13
N VAL A 59 -20.82 16.39 5.84
CA VAL A 59 -21.57 15.74 4.76
C VAL A 59 -20.57 15.14 3.79
N HIS A 60 -20.63 13.82 3.64
CA HIS A 60 -19.82 13.06 2.72
C HIS A 60 -20.53 12.96 1.37
N ILE A 61 -19.87 13.47 0.33
CA ILE A 61 -20.37 13.39 -1.05
C ILE A 61 -19.39 12.54 -1.85
N ASP A 62 -19.90 11.51 -2.51
CA ASP A 62 -19.14 10.68 -3.44
C ASP A 62 -19.85 10.56 -4.78
N LEU A 63 -19.07 10.39 -5.85
CA LEU A 63 -19.57 10.18 -7.20
C LEU A 63 -19.13 8.80 -7.68
N TRP A 64 -20.08 7.87 -7.64
CA TRP A 64 -19.89 6.54 -8.17
C TRP A 64 -20.14 6.50 -9.68
N GLY A 65 -19.18 5.97 -10.44
CA GLY A 65 -19.33 5.67 -11.87
C GLY A 65 -18.04 5.84 -12.69
N PRO A 66 -18.09 5.59 -14.01
CA PRO A 66 -19.25 5.16 -14.78
C PRO A 66 -19.62 3.69 -14.53
N SER A 67 -20.92 3.43 -14.37
CA SER A 67 -21.46 2.07 -14.32
C SER A 67 -21.29 1.38 -15.68
N GLN A 68 -20.92 0.10 -15.65
CA GLN A 68 -20.89 -0.74 -16.84
C GLN A 68 -22.28 -0.90 -17.48
N VAL A 69 -23.34 -0.86 -16.66
CA VAL A 69 -24.73 -1.00 -17.11
C VAL A 69 -25.49 0.29 -16.82
N MET A 70 -26.22 0.78 -17.82
CA MET A 70 -27.11 1.94 -17.67
C MET A 70 -28.19 1.68 -16.63
N SER A 71 -28.52 2.68 -15.83
CA SER A 71 -29.73 2.65 -15.02
C SER A 71 -30.97 2.55 -15.91
N LYS A 72 -32.12 2.19 -15.33
CA LYS A 72 -33.41 2.17 -16.05
C LYS A 72 -33.78 3.52 -16.68
N SER A 73 -33.27 4.63 -16.13
CA SER A 73 -33.47 5.99 -16.66
C SER A 73 -32.31 6.48 -17.54
N GLY A 74 -31.38 5.59 -17.93
CA GLY A 74 -30.28 5.90 -18.84
C GLY A 74 -29.15 6.71 -18.20
N LYS A 75 -28.88 6.54 -16.90
CA LYS A 75 -27.77 7.20 -16.19
C LYS A 75 -26.61 6.23 -15.94
N GLN A 76 -25.38 6.75 -15.88
CA GLN A 76 -24.16 5.97 -15.60
C GLN A 76 -23.46 6.34 -14.31
N TYR A 77 -23.89 7.43 -13.67
CA TYR A 77 -23.29 7.93 -12.46
C TYR A 77 -24.36 8.05 -11.37
N MET A 78 -23.94 7.86 -10.13
CA MET A 78 -24.75 8.08 -8.94
C MET A 78 -23.94 8.96 -7.98
N MET A 79 -24.56 10.03 -7.50
CA MET A 79 -24.00 10.83 -6.42
C MET A 79 -24.62 10.35 -5.11
N THR A 80 -23.79 9.95 -4.15
CA THR A 80 -24.21 9.60 -2.79
C THR A 80 -23.92 10.77 -1.87
N ILE A 81 -24.88 11.12 -1.03
CA ILE A 81 -24.78 12.17 -0.02
C ILE A 81 -25.18 11.53 1.30
N SER A 82 -24.29 11.55 2.29
CA SER A 82 -24.51 10.99 3.63
C SER A 82 -24.04 11.97 4.68
N ASP A 83 -24.78 12.09 5.77
CA ASP A 83 -24.37 12.79 6.99
C ASP A 83 -23.86 11.81 8.05
#